data_AF-A0A7D3WP93-F1
#
_entry.id   AF-A0A7D3WP93-F1
#
_cell.length_a   1.000
_cell.length_b   1.000
_cell.length_c   1.000
_cell.angle_alpha   90.00
_cell.angle_beta   90.00
_cell.angle_gamma   90.00
#
_symmetry.space_group_name_H-M   'P 1'
#
loop_
_entity.id
_entity.type
_entity.pdbx_description
1 polymer ?
#
loop_
_entity_poly.entity_id
_entity_poly.type
_entity_poly.pdbx_seq_one_letter_code
_entity_poly.pdbx_strand_id
1 'polypeptide(L)'
;MPGIGKGFNRKYQLQRLATSMLRLSLMHGTDIMPFYTINAEYLNPYAYSFDWINRLTKKIGIPFLPITLLLLLVIIQPWAFYLALPAQLTYVMGTRIRPTELTAKKPDELSRDELLAISEQIRQRMQGEMNAAVAAHGQHPYRWRELWQRMKENRRFFPFFLPFAWPAVFTEFERRFVKNGERDFDMQLDKPGAFWKMIWRNPLIIAYFIPVLGWVPLAIKGYRDNKLGDKKQK
;
A
#
# COMPACT_ATOMS: atom_id res chain seq x y z
N MET A 1 -10.44 10.74 11.23
CA MET A 1 -9.43 9.67 11.26
C MET A 1 -8.34 10.02 10.26
N PRO A 2 -7.04 9.90 10.61
CA PRO A 2 -5.94 10.12 9.67
C PRO A 2 -5.93 9.09 8.53
N GLY A 3 -5.47 9.50 7.34
CA GLY A 3 -5.43 8.74 6.06
C GLY A 3 -5.29 7.23 6.20
N ILE A 4 -4.14 6.82 6.75
CA ILE A 4 -3.70 5.44 6.83
C ILE A 4 -4.55 4.60 7.80
N GLY A 5 -5.23 5.22 8.77
CA GLY A 5 -6.08 4.53 9.74
C GLY A 5 -7.47 4.16 9.22
N LYS A 6 -7.78 4.44 7.95
CA LYS A 6 -9.07 4.12 7.33
C LYS A 6 -9.15 2.62 7.07
N GLY A 7 -9.98 1.93 7.86
CA GLY A 7 -10.22 0.50 7.68
C GLY A 7 -11.10 0.16 6.48
N PHE A 8 -11.11 -1.12 6.14
CA PHE A 8 -11.91 -1.71 5.06
C PHE A 8 -13.43 -1.47 5.22
N ASN A 9 -13.90 -1.29 6.46
CA ASN A 9 -15.29 -0.89 6.78
C ASN A 9 -15.69 0.47 6.21
N ARG A 10 -14.72 1.32 5.83
CA ARG A 10 -14.94 2.62 5.20
C ARG A 10 -14.48 2.63 3.74
N LYS A 11 -14.31 1.47 3.09
CA LYS A 11 -13.91 1.38 1.68
C LYS A 11 -14.74 2.31 0.82
N TYR A 12 -14.10 2.91 -0.18
CA TYR A 12 -14.75 3.89 -1.06
C TYR A 12 -15.39 5.10 -0.34
N GLN A 13 -14.91 5.49 0.84
CA GLN A 13 -15.27 6.78 1.45
C GLN A 13 -14.10 7.76 1.41
N LEU A 14 -14.23 8.87 0.69
CA LEU A 14 -13.20 9.90 0.68
C LEU A 14 -13.08 10.55 2.07
N GLN A 15 -11.84 10.74 2.51
CA GLN A 15 -11.57 11.55 3.69
C GLN A 15 -11.75 13.04 3.39
N ARG A 16 -11.81 13.84 4.46
CA ARG A 16 -11.81 15.29 4.35
C ARG A 16 -10.59 15.76 3.55
N LEU A 17 -10.82 16.56 2.52
CA LEU A 17 -9.73 17.15 1.74
C LEU A 17 -9.04 18.25 2.56
N ALA A 18 -7.72 18.35 2.42
CA ALA A 18 -6.96 19.37 3.11
C ALA A 18 -7.29 20.75 2.53
N THR A 19 -7.62 21.73 3.37
CA THR A 19 -7.92 23.10 2.92
C THR A 19 -6.71 23.77 2.27
N SER A 20 -5.48 23.33 2.59
CA SER A 20 -4.26 23.80 1.93
C SER A 20 -4.22 23.47 0.44
N MET A 21 -4.75 22.31 0.04
CA MET A 21 -4.85 21.93 -1.38
C MET A 21 -5.73 22.94 -2.13
N LEU A 22 -6.89 23.27 -1.56
CA LEU A 22 -7.80 24.26 -2.13
C LEU A 22 -7.17 25.65 -2.17
N ARG A 23 -6.51 26.08 -1.08
CA ARG A 23 -5.85 27.38 -1.00
C ARG A 23 -4.76 27.54 -2.06
N LEU A 24 -3.91 26.53 -2.23
CA LEU A 24 -2.85 26.54 -3.25
C LEU A 24 -3.44 26.57 -4.66
N SER A 25 -4.51 25.80 -4.90
CA SER A 25 -5.21 25.80 -6.18
C SER A 25 -5.79 27.17 -6.53
N LEU A 26 -6.42 27.85 -5.58
CA LEU A 26 -6.95 29.21 -5.77
C LEU A 26 -5.83 30.24 -5.96
N MET A 27 -4.73 30.15 -5.20
CA MET A 27 -3.59 31.07 -5.27
C MET A 27 -2.90 31.03 -6.64
N HIS A 28 -2.82 29.84 -7.25
CA HIS A 28 -2.13 29.65 -8.53
C HIS A 28 -3.07 29.47 -9.72
N GLY A 29 -4.39 29.56 -9.52
CA GLY A 29 -5.39 29.31 -10.57
C GLY A 29 -5.29 27.92 -11.18
N THR A 30 -4.84 26.92 -10.41
CA THR A 30 -4.62 25.56 -10.91
C THR A 30 -5.84 24.69 -10.65
N ASP A 31 -6.17 23.85 -11.61
CA ASP A 31 -7.27 22.91 -11.51
C ASP A 31 -6.94 21.68 -10.67
N ILE A 32 -8.00 21.06 -10.14
CA ILE A 32 -7.92 19.78 -9.44
C ILE A 32 -8.41 18.70 -10.41
N MET A 33 -7.58 17.68 -10.64
CA MET A 33 -7.92 16.50 -11.43
C MET A 33 -8.01 15.26 -10.52
N PRO A 34 -9.22 14.76 -10.21
CA PRO A 34 -9.39 13.55 -9.42
C PRO A 34 -8.95 12.29 -10.19
N PHE A 35 -8.30 11.36 -9.49
CA PHE A 35 -8.11 10.00 -9.96
C PHE A 35 -8.61 9.03 -8.90
N TYR A 36 -9.51 8.13 -9.29
CA TYR A 36 -10.08 7.12 -8.42
C TYR A 36 -9.41 5.78 -8.70
N THR A 37 -8.85 5.16 -7.67
CA THR A 37 -8.33 3.79 -7.75
C THR A 37 -9.37 2.84 -7.17
N ILE A 38 -10.08 2.13 -8.03
CA ILE A 38 -11.14 1.20 -7.64
C ILE A 38 -10.52 -0.16 -7.30
N ASN A 39 -11.05 -0.81 -6.26
CA ASN A 39 -10.64 -2.11 -5.69
C ASN A 39 -9.30 -2.15 -4.95
N ALA A 40 -8.65 -1.01 -4.72
CA ALA A 40 -7.39 -0.97 -3.96
C ALA A 40 -7.51 -1.56 -2.54
N GLU A 41 -8.67 -1.41 -1.90
CA GLU A 41 -8.91 -1.97 -0.57
C GLU A 41 -8.87 -3.51 -0.54
N TYR A 42 -9.08 -4.18 -1.69
CA TYR A 42 -8.99 -5.64 -1.79
C TYR A 42 -7.56 -6.17 -1.92
N LEU A 43 -6.54 -5.31 -1.97
CA LEU A 43 -5.15 -5.73 -1.80
C LEU A 43 -4.93 -6.33 -0.40
N ASN A 44 -5.61 -5.80 0.62
CA ASN A 44 -5.65 -6.32 1.98
C ASN A 44 -7.09 -6.30 2.50
N PRO A 45 -7.92 -7.27 2.07
CA PRO A 45 -9.33 -7.27 2.43
C PRO A 45 -9.49 -7.48 3.94
N TYR A 46 -10.61 -6.99 4.48
CA TYR A 46 -10.92 -7.12 5.90
C TYR A 46 -9.89 -6.49 6.85
N ALA A 47 -9.06 -5.56 6.35
CA ALA A 47 -8.20 -4.73 7.19
C ALA A 47 -9.02 -3.71 7.98
N TYR A 48 -9.56 -4.16 9.11
CA TYR A 48 -10.30 -3.31 10.03
C TYR A 48 -9.34 -2.51 10.92
N SER A 49 -9.80 -1.33 11.31
CA SER A 49 -9.05 -0.41 12.16
C SER A 49 -9.96 0.00 13.30
N PHE A 50 -9.49 -0.19 14.54
CA PHE A 50 -10.22 0.14 15.76
C PHE A 50 -9.44 1.18 16.56
N ASP A 51 -10.11 2.26 16.95
CA ASP A 51 -9.44 3.40 17.59
C ASP A 51 -8.75 3.04 18.91
N TRP A 52 -9.32 2.13 19.70
CA TRP A 52 -8.73 1.71 20.96
C TRP A 52 -7.44 0.89 20.76
N ILE A 53 -7.39 0.03 19.74
CA ILE A 53 -6.20 -0.74 19.36
C ILE A 53 -5.12 0.22 18.84
N ASN A 54 -5.49 1.14 17.96
CA ASN A 54 -4.56 2.14 17.43
C ASN A 54 -3.97 3.02 18.54
N ARG A 55 -4.73 3.34 19.61
CA ARG A 55 -4.21 4.06 20.78
C ARG A 55 -3.18 3.23 21.55
N LEU A 56 -3.37 1.92 21.64
CA LEU A 56 -2.42 1.01 22.29
C LEU A 56 -1.14 0.84 21.46
N THR A 57 -1.28 0.64 20.15
CA THR A 57 -0.14 0.37 19.24
C THR A 57 0.74 1.60 19.05
N LYS A 58 0.17 2.81 19.12
CA LYS A 58 0.95 4.04 19.08
C LYS A 58 1.93 4.17 20.25
N LYS A 59 1.62 3.60 21.41
CA LYS A 59 2.53 3.61 22.58
C LYS A 59 3.80 2.79 22.34
N ILE A 60 3.74 1.80 21.45
CA ILE A 60 4.88 0.97 21.05
C ILE A 60 5.51 1.42 19.71
N GLY A 61 5.19 2.64 19.26
CA GLY A 61 5.76 3.23 18.04
C GLY A 61 5.08 2.81 16.73
N ILE A 62 4.02 2.02 16.77
CA ILE A 62 3.30 1.56 15.57
C ILE A 62 2.13 2.51 15.27
N PRO A 63 2.12 3.22 14.12
CA PRO A 63 1.16 4.29 13.84
C PRO A 63 -0.30 3.79 13.73
N PHE A 64 -0.50 2.57 13.22
CA PHE A 64 -1.78 1.86 13.17
C PHE A 64 -1.52 0.35 13.07
N LEU A 65 -2.43 -0.47 13.59
CA LEU A 65 -2.38 -1.92 13.41
C LEU A 65 -3.66 -2.37 12.69
N PRO A 66 -3.57 -2.78 11.41
CA PRO A 66 -4.72 -3.31 10.72
C PRO A 66 -5.03 -4.70 11.29
N ILE A 67 -6.22 -4.86 11.87
CA ILE A 67 -6.73 -6.17 12.25
C ILE A 67 -7.33 -6.79 10.99
N THR A 68 -6.57 -7.68 10.37
CA THR A 68 -6.93 -8.38 9.12
C THR A 68 -6.68 -9.88 9.28
N LEU A 69 -7.34 -10.70 8.48
CA LEU A 69 -6.98 -12.12 8.33
C LEU A 69 -5.49 -12.29 7.98
N LEU A 70 -4.92 -11.35 7.23
CA LEU A 70 -3.49 -11.38 6.91
C LEU A 70 -2.62 -11.27 8.17
N LEU A 71 -3.05 -10.56 9.22
CA LEU A 71 -2.29 -10.40 10.46
C LEU A 71 -2.12 -11.73 11.19
N LEU A 72 -3.14 -12.60 11.16
CA LEU A 72 -3.03 -13.96 11.69
C LEU A 72 -1.99 -14.77 10.90
N LEU A 73 -2.01 -14.62 9.56
CA LEU A 73 -1.00 -15.25 8.70
C LEU A 73 0.40 -14.71 8.97
N VAL A 74 0.57 -13.41 9.27
CA VAL A 74 1.87 -12.81 9.63
C VAL A 74 2.48 -13.50 10.87
N ILE A 75 1.67 -13.78 11.90
CA ILE A 75 2.15 -14.45 13.12
C ILE A 75 2.62 -15.88 12.80
N ILE A 76 1.85 -16.61 11.99
CA ILE A 76 2.13 -18.01 11.63
C ILE A 76 3.22 -18.12 10.57
N GLN A 77 3.35 -17.14 9.68
CA GLN A 77 4.24 -17.16 8.52
C GLN A 77 4.82 -15.77 8.31
N PRO A 78 6.08 -15.51 8.74
CA PRO A 78 6.68 -14.18 8.62
C PRO A 78 6.67 -13.57 7.22
N TRP A 79 6.74 -14.39 6.15
CA TRP A 79 6.64 -13.89 4.78
C TRP A 79 5.29 -13.26 4.43
N ALA A 80 4.22 -13.56 5.18
CA ALA A 80 2.89 -13.00 4.91
C ALA A 80 2.80 -11.49 5.20
N PHE A 81 3.80 -10.87 5.84
CA PHE A 81 3.78 -9.45 6.21
C PHE A 81 3.61 -8.51 5.02
N TYR A 82 4.18 -8.83 3.87
CA TYR A 82 4.10 -8.03 2.64
C TYR A 82 3.14 -8.66 1.61
N LEU A 83 2.30 -9.61 2.04
CA LEU A 83 1.31 -10.23 1.17
C LEU A 83 0.24 -9.21 0.77
N ALA A 84 0.05 -9.07 -0.54
CA ALA A 84 -1.09 -8.38 -1.12
C ALA A 84 -1.84 -9.36 -2.03
N LEU A 85 -3.17 -9.35 -1.94
CA LEU A 85 -4.01 -10.15 -2.83
C LEU A 85 -4.04 -9.55 -4.24
N PRO A 86 -4.22 -10.37 -5.29
CA PRO A 86 -4.18 -9.94 -6.68
C PRO A 86 -5.47 -9.21 -7.10
N ALA A 87 -5.70 -8.03 -6.52
CA ALA A 87 -6.86 -7.21 -6.79
C ALA A 87 -6.79 -6.55 -8.17
N GLN A 88 -7.92 -6.48 -8.87
CA GLN A 88 -8.06 -5.77 -10.15
C GLN A 88 -8.19 -4.27 -9.90
N LEU A 89 -7.05 -3.58 -9.91
CA LEU A 89 -7.02 -2.12 -9.79
C LEU A 89 -7.51 -1.47 -11.09
N THR A 90 -8.54 -0.64 -10.97
CA THR A 90 -9.04 0.17 -12.10
C THR A 90 -8.86 1.64 -11.76
N TYR A 91 -8.15 2.37 -12.63
CA TYR A 91 -7.91 3.80 -12.47
C TYR A 91 -8.92 4.58 -13.32
N VAL A 92 -9.72 5.41 -12.68
CA VAL A 92 -10.73 6.24 -13.35
C VAL A 92 -10.37 7.70 -13.16
N MET A 93 -10.19 8.42 -14.27
CA MET A 93 -10.02 9.87 -14.26
C MET A 93 -11.38 10.53 -14.02
N GLY A 94 -11.46 11.38 -12.99
CA GLY A 94 -12.66 12.12 -12.65
C GLY A 94 -12.82 13.40 -13.47
N THR A 95 -13.86 14.16 -13.16
CA THR A 95 -14.09 15.44 -13.82
C THR A 95 -13.12 16.49 -13.29
N ARG A 96 -12.59 17.31 -14.20
CA ARG A 96 -11.81 18.50 -13.87
C ARG A 96 -12.63 19.45 -12.97
N ILE A 97 -12.04 19.88 -11.87
CA ILE A 97 -12.65 20.82 -10.92
C ILE A 97 -11.83 22.10 -10.95
N ARG A 98 -12.52 23.24 -11.14
CA ARG A 98 -11.96 24.59 -11.13
C ARG A 98 -12.38 25.31 -9.85
N PRO A 99 -11.52 25.36 -8.82
CA PRO A 99 -11.88 26.06 -7.59
C PRO A 99 -12.17 27.54 -7.79
N THR A 100 -11.58 28.17 -8.79
CA THR A 100 -11.84 29.55 -9.19
C THR A 100 -13.28 29.79 -9.67
N GLU A 101 -13.99 28.76 -10.11
CA GLU A 101 -15.41 28.85 -10.48
C GLU A 101 -16.35 28.64 -9.28
N LEU A 102 -15.82 28.17 -8.14
CA LEU A 102 -16.60 27.87 -6.93
C LEU A 102 -16.69 29.06 -5.95
N THR A 103 -15.92 30.12 -6.17
CA THR A 103 -15.93 31.32 -5.35
C THR A 103 -15.47 32.54 -6.13
N ALA A 104 -16.12 33.68 -5.88
CA ALA A 104 -15.72 34.97 -6.46
C ALA A 104 -14.68 35.71 -5.61
N LYS A 105 -14.41 35.23 -4.38
CA LYS A 105 -13.47 35.87 -3.44
C LYS A 105 -12.03 35.51 -3.76
N LYS A 106 -11.12 36.44 -3.45
CA LYS A 106 -9.67 36.15 -3.54
C LYS A 106 -9.25 35.14 -2.46
N PRO A 107 -8.14 34.40 -2.68
CA PRO A 107 -7.68 33.39 -1.72
C PRO A 107 -7.46 33.92 -0.29
N ASP A 108 -7.02 35.17 -0.16
CA ASP A 108 -6.70 35.78 1.15
C ASP A 108 -7.93 36.37 1.86
N GLU A 109 -9.05 36.50 1.16
CA GLU A 109 -10.32 37.00 1.70
C GLU A 109 -11.22 35.87 2.22
N LEU A 110 -10.86 34.61 1.91
CA LEU A 110 -11.62 33.44 2.33
C LEU A 110 -11.28 33.08 3.77
N SER A 111 -12.31 33.06 4.61
CA SER A 111 -12.20 32.50 5.95
C SER A 111 -11.94 30.99 5.90
N ARG A 112 -11.45 30.45 7.01
CA ARG A 112 -11.20 29.01 7.15
C ARG A 112 -12.47 28.18 6.97
N ASP A 113 -13.60 28.67 7.45
CA ASP A 113 -14.88 27.95 7.37
C ASP A 113 -15.44 27.93 5.95
N GLU A 114 -15.24 29.01 5.18
CA GLU A 114 -15.55 29.04 3.75
C GLU A 114 -14.69 28.06 2.95
N LEU A 115 -13.39 28.01 3.23
CA LEU A 115 -12.49 27.01 2.62
C LEU A 115 -12.91 25.58 2.97
N LEU A 116 -13.38 25.34 4.19
CA LEU A 116 -13.89 24.03 4.60
C LEU A 116 -15.19 23.68 3.86
N ALA A 117 -16.10 24.64 3.68
CA ALA A 117 -17.34 24.43 2.96
C ALA A 117 -17.09 24.09 1.48
N ILE A 118 -16.22 24.84 0.80
CA ILE A 118 -15.84 24.57 -0.60
C ILE A 118 -15.14 23.20 -0.71
N SER A 119 -14.21 22.92 0.21
CA SER A 119 -13.54 21.62 0.28
C SER A 119 -14.52 20.45 0.43
N GLU A 120 -15.56 20.62 1.25
CA GLU A 120 -16.59 19.61 1.45
C GLU A 120 -17.49 19.45 0.21
N GLN A 121 -17.84 20.55 -0.48
CA GLN A 121 -18.56 20.50 -1.75
C GLN A 121 -17.77 19.70 -2.81
N ILE A 122 -16.46 19.97 -2.94
CA ILE A 122 -15.56 19.23 -3.83
C ILE A 122 -15.52 17.75 -3.44
N ARG A 123 -15.38 17.45 -2.15
CA ARG A 123 -15.34 16.07 -1.65
C ARG A 123 -16.62 15.31 -1.98
N GLN A 124 -17.79 15.93 -1.81
CA GLN A 124 -19.08 15.31 -2.12
C GLN A 124 -19.24 15.02 -3.62
N ARG A 125 -18.83 15.96 -4.48
CA ARG A 125 -18.78 15.71 -5.94
C ARG A 125 -17.88 14.53 -6.27
N MET A 126 -16.66 14.54 -5.74
CA MET A 126 -15.71 13.45 -5.95
C MET A 126 -16.23 12.11 -5.42
N GLN A 127 -16.96 12.13 -4.31
CA GLN A 127 -17.59 10.93 -3.75
C GLN A 127 -18.68 10.38 -4.67
N GLY A 128 -19.48 11.24 -5.30
CA GLY A 128 -20.48 10.84 -6.29
C GLY A 128 -19.84 10.15 -7.50
N GLU A 129 -18.79 10.75 -8.07
CA GLU A 129 -18.05 10.18 -9.20
C GLU A 129 -17.39 8.84 -8.83
N MET A 130 -16.79 8.75 -7.64
CA MET A 130 -16.21 7.50 -7.16
C MET A 130 -17.28 6.42 -6.95
N ASN A 131 -18.46 6.76 -6.42
CA ASN A 131 -19.56 5.80 -6.26
C ASN A 131 -20.00 5.24 -7.63
N ALA A 132 -20.08 6.08 -8.65
CA ALA A 132 -20.38 5.65 -10.02
C ALA A 132 -19.29 4.73 -10.58
N ALA A 133 -18.01 5.07 -10.37
CA ALA A 133 -16.88 4.25 -10.78
C ALA A 133 -16.86 2.88 -10.05
N VAL A 134 -17.22 2.84 -8.76
CA VAL A 134 -17.38 1.60 -8.00
C VAL A 134 -18.55 0.77 -8.54
N ALA A 135 -19.67 1.39 -8.88
CA ALA A 135 -20.80 0.68 -9.49
C ALA A 135 -20.40 0.02 -10.82
N ALA A 136 -19.61 0.73 -11.65
CA ALA A 136 -19.15 0.27 -12.95
C ALA A 136 -18.02 -0.79 -12.88
N HIS A 137 -17.07 -0.65 -11.94
CA HIS A 137 -15.82 -1.43 -11.96
C HIS A 137 -15.54 -2.22 -10.66
N GLY A 138 -16.33 -2.01 -9.60
CA GLY A 138 -16.06 -2.53 -8.26
C GLY A 138 -16.64 -3.91 -7.94
N GLN A 139 -17.43 -4.50 -8.85
CA GLN A 139 -18.18 -5.73 -8.58
C GLN A 139 -17.30 -6.99 -8.53
N HIS A 140 -16.21 -7.02 -9.29
CA HIS A 140 -15.33 -8.17 -9.41
C HIS A 140 -13.89 -7.78 -9.06
N PRO A 141 -13.55 -7.68 -7.76
CA PRO A 141 -12.22 -7.24 -7.34
C PRO A 141 -11.12 -8.24 -7.67
N TYR A 142 -11.43 -9.48 -8.04
CA TYR A 142 -10.45 -10.52 -8.35
C TYR A 142 -10.74 -11.19 -9.69
N ARG A 143 -9.71 -11.33 -10.53
CA ARG A 143 -9.77 -12.06 -11.81
C ARG A 143 -9.05 -13.39 -11.73
N TRP A 144 -9.56 -14.30 -10.89
CA TRP A 144 -8.91 -15.59 -10.59
C TRP A 144 -8.60 -16.44 -11.83
N ARG A 145 -9.50 -16.45 -12.82
CA ARG A 145 -9.30 -17.21 -14.07
C ARG A 145 -8.08 -16.72 -14.85
N GLU A 146 -7.95 -15.40 -14.99
CA GLU A 146 -6.80 -14.82 -15.67
C GLU A 146 -5.53 -15.00 -14.89
N LEU A 147 -5.58 -14.82 -13.56
CA LEU A 147 -4.43 -15.09 -12.71
C LEU A 147 -3.93 -16.53 -12.91
N TRP A 148 -4.83 -17.51 -12.90
CA TRP A 148 -4.48 -18.91 -13.11
C TRP A 148 -3.89 -19.16 -14.51
N GLN A 149 -4.48 -18.55 -15.54
CA GLN A 149 -3.95 -18.61 -16.89
C GLN A 149 -2.52 -18.03 -16.96
N ARG A 150 -2.30 -16.84 -16.40
CA ARG A 150 -0.97 -16.20 -16.38
C ARG A 150 0.05 -17.01 -15.59
N MET A 151 -0.33 -17.60 -14.46
CA MET A 151 0.55 -18.52 -13.71
C MET A 151 0.90 -19.76 -14.53
N LYS A 152 -0.04 -20.30 -15.32
CA LYS A 152 0.20 -21.43 -16.23
C LYS A 152 1.18 -21.06 -17.36
N GLU A 153 0.99 -19.90 -17.98
CA GLU A 153 1.88 -19.39 -19.04
C GLU A 153 3.29 -19.10 -18.52
N ASN A 154 3.41 -18.68 -17.26
CA ASN A 154 4.67 -18.29 -16.63
C ASN A 154 5.24 -19.34 -15.66
N ARG A 155 4.88 -20.62 -15.85
CA ARG A 155 5.30 -21.73 -14.96
C ARG A 155 6.81 -21.82 -14.74
N ARG A 156 7.63 -21.46 -15.73
CA ARG A 156 9.09 -21.44 -15.61
C ARG A 156 9.60 -20.54 -14.48
N PHE A 157 8.84 -19.51 -14.12
CA PHE A 157 9.18 -18.59 -13.03
C PHE A 157 8.63 -19.04 -11.68
N PHE A 158 7.99 -20.21 -11.58
CA PHE A 158 7.58 -20.75 -10.30
C PHE A 158 8.82 -21.07 -9.44
N PRO A 159 8.86 -20.72 -8.14
CA PRO A 159 7.77 -20.15 -7.32
C PRO A 159 7.77 -18.61 -7.21
N PHE A 160 8.59 -17.89 -7.96
CA PHE A 160 8.88 -16.46 -7.75
C PHE A 160 7.69 -15.50 -8.00
N PHE A 161 6.67 -15.93 -8.74
CA PHE A 161 5.42 -15.15 -8.83
C PHE A 161 4.53 -15.28 -7.58
N LEU A 162 4.89 -16.14 -6.62
CA LEU A 162 4.19 -16.28 -5.34
C LEU A 162 4.94 -15.52 -4.23
N PRO A 163 4.23 -14.79 -3.35
CA PRO A 163 4.85 -13.96 -2.33
C PRO A 163 5.81 -14.69 -1.38
N PHE A 164 5.57 -15.97 -1.08
CA PHE A 164 6.46 -16.73 -0.19
C PHE A 164 7.89 -16.86 -0.73
N ALA A 165 8.09 -16.76 -2.05
CA ALA A 165 9.41 -16.88 -2.67
C ALA A 165 10.16 -15.54 -2.74
N TRP A 166 9.48 -14.42 -2.46
CA TRP A 166 10.08 -13.08 -2.54
C TRP A 166 11.24 -12.82 -1.56
N PRO A 167 11.31 -13.39 -0.34
CA PRO A 167 12.49 -13.26 0.51
C PRO A 167 13.76 -13.73 -0.18
N ALA A 168 13.66 -14.80 -0.97
CA ALA A 168 14.79 -15.33 -1.73
C ALA A 168 15.22 -14.36 -2.82
N VAL A 169 14.25 -13.80 -3.56
CA VAL A 169 14.52 -12.80 -4.61
C VAL A 169 15.15 -11.55 -4.03
N PHE A 170 14.54 -10.95 -3.00
CA PHE A 170 15.02 -9.70 -2.41
C PHE A 170 16.38 -9.88 -1.73
N THR A 171 16.61 -11.00 -1.04
CA THR A 171 17.91 -11.24 -0.39
C THR A 171 19.02 -11.47 -1.42
N GLU A 172 18.73 -12.20 -2.50
CA GLU A 172 19.71 -12.40 -3.57
C GLU A 172 19.98 -11.09 -4.34
N PHE A 173 18.94 -10.28 -4.59
CA PHE A 173 19.09 -8.95 -5.17
C PHE A 173 19.93 -8.04 -4.27
N GLU A 174 19.64 -7.96 -2.97
CA GLU A 174 20.42 -7.18 -2.00
C GLU A 174 21.89 -7.62 -1.99
N ARG A 175 22.15 -8.94 -1.98
CA ARG A 175 23.50 -9.49 -2.01
C ARG A 175 24.27 -9.05 -3.26
N ARG A 176 23.66 -9.09 -4.44
CA ARG A 176 24.33 -8.77 -5.70
C ARG A 176 24.43 -7.27 -5.95
N PHE A 177 23.34 -6.56 -5.80
CA PHE A 177 23.28 -5.13 -6.11
C PHE A 177 23.91 -4.27 -5.01
N VAL A 178 23.53 -4.49 -3.74
CA VAL A 178 23.95 -3.63 -2.63
C VAL A 178 25.32 -4.05 -2.11
N LYS A 179 25.53 -5.35 -1.83
CA LYS A 179 26.78 -5.82 -1.21
C LYS A 179 27.92 -6.00 -2.21
N ASN A 180 27.62 -6.56 -3.38
CA ASN A 180 28.64 -6.81 -4.41
C ASN A 180 28.76 -5.65 -5.43
N GLY A 181 27.85 -4.68 -5.42
CA GLY A 181 27.87 -3.53 -6.34
C GLY A 181 27.57 -3.89 -7.81
N GLU A 182 27.03 -5.07 -8.08
CA GLU A 182 26.70 -5.52 -9.44
C GLU A 182 25.57 -4.66 -10.02
N ARG A 183 25.71 -4.19 -11.27
CA ARG A 183 24.73 -3.28 -11.91
C ARG A 183 23.97 -3.90 -13.08
N ASP A 184 24.59 -4.82 -13.79
CA ASP A 184 23.98 -5.53 -14.91
C ASP A 184 24.05 -7.03 -14.61
N PHE A 185 22.96 -7.56 -14.08
CA PHE A 185 22.88 -8.97 -13.75
C PHE A 185 21.50 -9.58 -13.94
N ASP A 186 21.50 -10.81 -14.46
CA ASP A 186 20.33 -11.66 -14.49
C ASP A 186 20.29 -12.56 -13.23
N MET A 187 19.18 -12.55 -12.51
CA MET A 187 18.93 -13.42 -11.36
C MET A 187 18.58 -14.85 -11.76
N GLN A 188 18.31 -15.12 -13.04
CA GLN A 188 18.04 -16.45 -13.60
C GLN A 188 16.86 -17.14 -12.91
N LEU A 189 15.79 -16.37 -12.66
CA LEU A 189 14.58 -16.83 -11.96
C LEU A 189 13.81 -17.92 -12.71
N ASP A 190 14.08 -18.07 -14.00
CA ASP A 190 13.50 -19.09 -14.87
C ASP A 190 14.24 -20.43 -14.82
N LYS A 191 15.41 -20.50 -14.17
CA LYS A 191 16.21 -21.74 -14.11
C LYS A 191 15.69 -22.73 -13.05
N PRO A 192 15.69 -24.03 -13.36
CA PRO A 192 15.28 -25.06 -12.40
C PRO A 192 16.20 -25.04 -11.17
N GLY A 193 15.60 -25.10 -9.98
CA GLY A 193 16.34 -25.09 -8.72
C GLY A 193 16.88 -23.72 -8.28
N ALA A 194 16.60 -22.63 -9.02
CA ALA A 194 17.03 -21.28 -8.65
C ALA A 194 16.62 -20.91 -7.20
N PHE A 195 15.39 -21.26 -6.81
CA PHE A 195 14.88 -21.01 -5.46
C PHE A 195 15.71 -21.71 -4.37
N TRP A 196 15.99 -23.01 -4.54
CA TRP A 196 16.83 -23.77 -3.61
C TRP A 196 18.25 -23.24 -3.53
N LYS A 197 18.82 -22.86 -4.67
CA LYS A 197 20.15 -22.24 -4.75
C LYS A 197 20.21 -20.92 -3.97
N MET A 198 19.16 -20.10 -4.03
CA MET A 198 19.07 -18.85 -3.26
C MET A 198 18.93 -19.11 -1.76
N ILE A 199 18.12 -20.10 -1.36
CA ILE A 199 18.00 -20.53 0.05
C ILE A 199 19.35 -21.01 0.58
N TRP A 200 20.07 -21.84 -0.17
CA TRP A 200 21.38 -22.35 0.24
C TRP A 200 22.40 -21.23 0.44
N ARG A 201 22.40 -20.22 -0.44
CA ARG A 201 23.28 -19.04 -0.33
C ARG A 201 22.94 -18.15 0.86
N ASN A 202 21.67 -18.11 1.25
CA ASN A 202 21.16 -17.25 2.31
C ASN A 202 20.23 -18.04 3.24
N PRO A 203 20.77 -18.83 4.18
CA PRO A 203 19.97 -19.72 5.04
C PRO A 203 18.99 -18.97 5.93
N LEU A 204 19.20 -17.66 6.16
CA LEU A 204 18.25 -16.82 6.88
C LEU A 204 16.86 -16.78 6.22
N ILE A 205 16.76 -17.06 4.91
CA ILE A 205 15.47 -17.18 4.21
C ILE A 205 14.58 -18.22 4.88
N ILE A 206 15.15 -19.29 5.45
CA ILE A 206 14.39 -20.35 6.13
C ILE A 206 13.59 -19.78 7.31
N ALA A 207 14.10 -18.75 7.98
CA ALA A 207 13.39 -18.10 9.08
C ALA A 207 12.03 -17.54 8.66
N TYR A 208 11.85 -17.13 7.39
CA TYR A 208 10.56 -16.68 6.91
C TYR A 208 9.48 -17.78 6.89
N PHE A 209 9.88 -19.06 6.90
CA PHE A 209 8.99 -20.22 6.83
C PHE A 209 8.77 -20.91 8.17
N ILE A 210 9.50 -20.51 9.22
CA ILE A 210 9.36 -21.08 10.57
C ILE A 210 8.29 -20.29 11.33
N PRO A 211 7.15 -20.89 11.67
CA PRO A 211 6.11 -20.19 12.42
C PRO A 211 6.60 -19.70 13.77
N VAL A 212 6.25 -18.45 14.11
CA VAL A 212 6.58 -17.77 15.38
C VAL A 212 8.08 -17.59 15.63
N LEU A 213 8.87 -18.67 15.71
CA LEU A 213 10.31 -18.65 15.99
C LEU A 213 11.13 -17.97 14.89
N GLY A 214 10.66 -18.02 13.65
CA GLY A 214 11.27 -17.33 12.51
C GLY A 214 11.39 -15.82 12.71
N TRP A 215 10.52 -15.21 13.52
CA TRP A 215 10.57 -13.79 13.83
C TRP A 215 11.82 -13.38 14.60
N VAL A 216 12.38 -14.26 15.43
CA VAL A 216 13.54 -13.94 16.27
C VAL A 216 14.77 -13.54 15.43
N PRO A 217 15.29 -14.38 14.52
CA PRO A 217 16.44 -14.00 13.70
C PRO A 217 16.12 -12.87 12.72
N LEU A 218 14.87 -12.76 12.23
CA LEU A 218 14.44 -11.67 11.34
C LEU A 218 14.42 -10.32 12.06
N ALA A 219 13.91 -10.28 13.29
CA ALA A 219 13.92 -9.09 14.13
C ALA A 219 15.36 -8.69 14.46
N ILE A 220 16.22 -9.64 14.86
CA ILE A 220 17.64 -9.36 15.13
C ILE A 220 18.30 -8.71 13.90
N LYS A 221 18.12 -9.24 12.68
CA LYS A 221 18.65 -8.62 11.46
C LYS A 221 18.04 -7.22 11.23
N GLY A 222 16.72 -7.07 11.37
CA GLY A 222 16.02 -5.81 11.10
C GLY A 222 16.43 -4.67 12.05
N TYR A 223 16.64 -4.98 13.33
CA TYR A 223 16.99 -4.00 14.37
C TYR A 223 18.49 -3.74 14.52
N ARG A 224 19.35 -4.68 14.11
CA ARG A 224 20.81 -4.55 14.24
C ARG A 224 21.39 -3.37 13.45
N ASP A 225 20.77 -3.02 12.32
CA ASP A 225 21.23 -1.92 11.45
C ASP A 225 20.28 -0.71 11.43
N ASN A 226 19.07 -0.82 12.03
CA ASN A 226 18.08 0.27 12.09
C ASN A 226 17.67 0.52 13.54
N LYS A 227 18.34 1.46 14.21
CA LYS A 227 17.86 1.98 15.49
C LYS A 227 16.62 2.84 15.24
N LEU A 228 15.44 2.32 15.62
CA LEU A 228 14.23 3.14 15.74
C LEU A 228 14.49 4.21 16.81
N GLY A 229 14.80 5.43 16.38
CA GLY A 229 15.02 6.55 17.30
C GLY A 229 16.18 7.48 16.96
N ASP A 230 17.02 7.16 15.98
CA ASP A 230 18.07 8.11 15.56
C ASP A 230 17.43 9.23 14.72
N LYS A 231 16.96 10.26 15.43
CA LYS A 231 16.76 11.60 14.88
C LYS A 231 18.13 12.07 14.36
N LYS A 232 18.49 11.70 13.13
CA LYS A 232 19.44 12.50 12.38
C LYS A 232 18.74 13.80 11.99
N GLN A 233 18.78 14.77 12.89
CA GLN A 233 18.79 16.17 12.49
C GLN A 233 20.03 16.38 11.62
N LYS A 234 19.80 16.65 10.34
CA LYS A 234 20.60 17.57 9.54
C LYS A 234 19.64 18.38 8.70
#